data_AF-A0A6T1NG24-F1
#
_entry.id   AF-A0A6T1NG24-F1
#
_cell.length_a   1.000
_cell.length_b   1.000
_cell.length_c   1.000
_cell.angle_alpha   90.00
_cell.angle_beta   90.00
_cell.angle_gamma   90.00
#
_symmetry.space_group_name_H-M   'P 1'
#
loop_
_entity.id
_entity.type
_entity.pdbx_description
1 polymer ?
#
loop_
_entity_poly.entity_id
_entity_poly.type
_entity_poly.pdbx_seq_one_letter_code
_entity_poly.pdbx_strand_id
1 'polypeptide(L)'
;GRRAPAPQPAAGEEAAAASARAGLAAVWAALLAEQAPCTTKEFPTVSEPYARLLDGSADFHPPEEPAKRCAAQGAVCCARVAWRASSYTGLFARADFGLARLSSALPAPCGGGAVCPSAPGTLGEARVIPLVALKFFRGGAPSGNLLFGGRKTGQPEPDFFRHGLCSHYSERASWAMRPMIEAFRRHTPYPCQLGLSDFAAVGQDGSPARPPRFPWALALRPCLRGDGHFLEDLAALPAGTALFDILACPSPGAAAARAELELLGTLVTCTPFIESALERRLRFRHQRKEEDYALRPDWRVALTPAHRDYAWDHFEACGTAPAAAALPCTAWRDDTPRAARGEAGACPATPAPPGGLWPRTLALLLLLVLLRWVWPWSG
;
A
#
# COMPACT_ATOMS: atom_id res chain seq x y z
N GLY A 1 4.89 -45.51 -4.26
CA GLY A 1 5.30 -44.92 -5.54
C GLY A 1 6.33 -43.84 -5.29
N ARG A 2 7.46 -43.84 -6.04
CA ARG A 2 8.45 -42.75 -5.95
C ARG A 2 7.87 -41.52 -6.63
N ARG A 3 7.75 -40.39 -5.91
CA ARG A 3 7.33 -39.10 -6.48
C ARG A 3 8.44 -38.65 -7.42
N ALA A 4 8.11 -38.33 -8.68
CA ALA A 4 9.10 -37.80 -9.61
C ALA A 4 9.71 -36.51 -9.03
N PRO A 5 11.03 -36.28 -9.19
CA PRO A 5 11.65 -35.03 -8.77
C PRO A 5 10.99 -33.84 -9.48
N ALA A 6 10.81 -32.74 -8.75
CA ALA A 6 10.31 -31.51 -9.36
C ALA A 6 11.28 -31.04 -10.46
N PRO A 7 10.78 -30.49 -11.58
CA PRO A 7 11.64 -29.95 -12.63
C PRO A 7 12.56 -28.88 -12.02
N GLN A 8 13.86 -28.95 -12.36
CA GLN A 8 14.80 -27.90 -11.99
C GLN A 8 14.47 -26.62 -12.78
N PRO A 9 14.53 -25.45 -12.14
CA PRO A 9 14.36 -24.19 -12.85
C PRO A 9 15.44 -24.02 -13.92
N ALA A 10 15.11 -23.33 -15.00
CA ALA A 10 16.10 -23.02 -16.02
C ALA A 10 17.18 -22.09 -15.41
N ALA A 11 18.45 -22.22 -15.81
CA ALA A 11 19.54 -21.42 -15.25
C ALA A 11 19.30 -19.89 -15.30
N GLY A 12 18.58 -19.41 -16.32
CA GLY A 12 18.18 -18.01 -16.42
C GLY A 12 17.18 -17.56 -15.34
N GLU A 13 16.24 -18.43 -14.95
CA GLU A 13 15.27 -18.15 -13.88
C GLU A 13 15.97 -17.99 -12.53
N GLU A 14 16.99 -18.82 -12.27
CA GLU A 14 17.77 -18.76 -11.03
C GLU A 14 18.58 -17.45 -10.93
N ALA A 15 19.25 -17.05 -12.01
CA ALA A 15 20.00 -15.79 -12.05
C ALA A 15 19.10 -14.56 -11.86
N ALA A 16 17.91 -14.57 -12.47
CA ALA A 16 16.98 -13.46 -12.35
C ALA A 16 16.32 -13.39 -10.96
N ALA A 17 15.96 -14.55 -10.39
CA ALA A 17 15.52 -14.63 -9.00
C ALA A 17 16.61 -14.14 -8.02
N ALA A 18 17.88 -14.45 -8.29
CA ALA A 18 19.01 -13.93 -7.51
C ALA A 18 19.12 -12.41 -7.61
N SER A 19 18.92 -11.84 -8.81
CA SER A 19 18.90 -10.38 -9.01
C SER A 19 17.76 -9.70 -8.25
N ALA A 20 16.54 -10.22 -8.32
CA ALA A 20 15.40 -9.71 -7.56
C ALA A 20 15.64 -9.77 -6.04
N ARG A 21 16.21 -10.89 -5.56
CA ARG A 21 16.60 -11.06 -4.16
C ARG A 21 17.66 -10.04 -3.73
N ALA A 22 18.68 -9.80 -4.56
CA ALA A 22 19.71 -8.81 -4.29
C ALA A 22 19.12 -7.39 -4.18
N GLY A 23 18.15 -7.05 -5.03
CA GLY A 23 17.41 -5.78 -4.94
C GLY A 23 16.69 -5.61 -3.60
N LEU A 24 15.94 -6.64 -3.17
CA LEU A 24 15.30 -6.64 -1.85
C LEU A 24 16.32 -6.50 -0.71
N ALA A 25 17.40 -7.30 -0.74
CA ALA A 25 18.43 -7.29 0.28
C ALA A 25 19.11 -5.91 0.41
N ALA A 26 19.38 -5.24 -0.72
CA ALA A 26 19.98 -3.91 -0.71
C ALA A 26 19.06 -2.85 -0.08
N VAL A 27 17.78 -2.83 -0.46
CA VAL A 27 16.79 -1.89 0.12
C VAL A 27 16.56 -2.19 1.60
N TRP A 28 16.46 -3.46 1.98
CA TRP A 28 16.25 -3.87 3.37
C TRP A 28 17.45 -3.52 4.26
N ALA A 29 18.68 -3.75 3.80
CA ALA A 29 19.88 -3.37 4.52
C ALA A 29 19.95 -1.85 4.76
N ALA A 30 19.55 -1.04 3.78
CA ALA A 30 19.48 0.42 3.94
C ALA A 30 18.43 0.85 4.98
N LEU A 31 17.27 0.19 5.00
CA LEU A 31 16.22 0.46 6.00
C LEU A 31 16.70 0.12 7.42
N LEU A 32 17.37 -1.03 7.60
CA LEU A 32 17.93 -1.44 8.88
C LEU A 32 19.03 -0.49 9.39
N ALA A 33 19.88 0.02 8.49
CA ALA A 33 20.94 0.97 8.84
C ALA A 33 20.40 2.31 9.37
N GLU A 34 19.16 2.66 9.03
CA GLU A 34 18.47 3.87 9.49
C GLU A 34 17.27 3.56 10.40
N GLN A 35 17.30 2.44 11.13
CA GLN A 35 16.23 2.07 12.05
C GLN A 35 16.06 3.15 13.14
N ALA A 36 14.87 3.73 13.21
CA ALA A 36 14.53 4.78 14.14
C ALA A 36 12.99 4.87 14.27
N PRO A 37 12.45 5.18 15.47
CA PRO A 37 11.02 5.39 15.62
C PRO A 37 10.51 6.48 14.67
N CYS A 38 9.32 6.26 14.10
CA CYS A 38 8.69 7.24 13.24
C CYS A 38 8.08 8.35 14.10
N THR A 39 8.88 9.39 14.36
CA THR A 39 8.49 10.50 15.25
C THR A 39 7.74 11.64 14.54
N THR A 40 7.48 11.53 13.23
CA THR A 40 6.88 12.63 12.46
C THR A 40 5.43 12.87 12.90
N LYS A 41 5.19 14.00 13.57
CA LYS A 41 3.86 14.51 13.93
C LYS A 41 3.34 15.58 12.96
N GLU A 42 4.08 15.83 11.88
CA GLU A 42 3.72 16.86 10.92
C GLU A 42 2.48 16.47 10.12
N PHE A 43 1.52 17.39 10.04
CA PHE A 43 0.36 17.22 9.17
C PHE A 43 0.74 17.52 7.72
N PRO A 44 0.22 16.74 6.75
CA PRO A 44 0.45 17.01 5.35
C PRO A 44 -0.09 18.36 4.90
N THR A 45 0.74 19.12 4.19
CA THR A 45 0.29 20.19 3.29
C THR A 45 0.16 19.60 1.89
N VAL A 46 -0.90 19.95 1.16
CA VAL A 46 -1.25 19.38 -0.15
C VAL A 46 -0.36 19.92 -1.29
N SER A 47 0.92 20.18 -1.02
CA SER A 47 1.81 20.90 -1.95
C SER A 47 2.82 20.02 -2.67
N GLU A 48 2.84 18.70 -2.44
CA GLU A 48 3.69 17.81 -3.22
C GLU A 48 3.17 17.77 -4.68
N PRO A 49 4.03 18.02 -5.69
CA PRO A 49 3.61 17.94 -7.08
C PRO A 49 3.21 16.50 -7.40
N TYR A 50 1.91 16.23 -7.54
CA TYR A 50 1.37 14.88 -7.76
C TYR A 50 2.05 14.13 -8.91
N ALA A 51 2.49 14.85 -9.95
CA ALA A 51 3.30 14.30 -11.05
C ALA A 51 4.53 13.50 -10.56
N ARG A 52 5.21 13.96 -9.50
CA ARG A 52 6.39 13.28 -8.94
C ARG A 52 6.06 11.91 -8.34
N LEU A 53 4.85 11.72 -7.82
CA LEU A 53 4.41 10.43 -7.29
C LEU A 53 4.21 9.40 -8.41
N LEU A 54 3.84 9.87 -9.59
CA LEU A 54 3.57 9.06 -10.77
C LEU A 54 4.86 8.74 -11.54
N ASP A 55 5.81 9.68 -11.58
CA ASP A 55 6.95 9.61 -12.48
C ASP A 55 8.24 9.19 -11.79
N GLY A 56 8.86 8.09 -12.23
CA GLY A 56 10.14 7.60 -11.74
C GLY A 56 10.07 6.20 -11.13
N SER A 57 11.19 5.51 -11.19
CA SER A 57 11.27 4.07 -10.94
C SER A 57 12.27 3.67 -9.85
N ALA A 58 12.90 4.65 -9.21
CA ALA A 58 13.83 4.42 -8.13
C ALA A 58 13.10 3.93 -6.87
N ASP A 59 13.75 3.09 -6.08
CA ASP A 59 13.19 2.58 -4.82
C ASP A 59 13.21 3.62 -3.69
N PHE A 60 14.04 4.66 -3.82
CA PHE A 60 14.08 5.80 -2.92
C PHE A 60 13.94 7.12 -3.69
N HIS A 61 13.25 8.07 -3.08
CA HIS A 61 13.31 9.48 -3.47
C HIS A 61 14.73 10.01 -3.24
N PRO A 62 15.20 10.91 -4.11
CA PRO A 62 16.50 11.54 -3.93
C PRO A 62 16.49 12.39 -2.64
N PRO A 63 17.65 12.55 -1.98
CA PRO A 63 17.72 13.14 -0.64
C PRO A 63 17.26 14.61 -0.57
N GLU A 64 17.33 15.34 -1.68
CA GLU A 64 16.86 16.72 -1.81
C GLU A 64 15.33 16.87 -1.88
N GLU A 65 14.60 15.77 -2.10
CA GLU A 65 13.14 15.82 -2.11
C GLU A 65 12.58 15.98 -0.70
N PRO A 66 11.51 16.78 -0.53
CA PRO A 66 10.86 16.92 0.75
C PRO A 66 10.36 15.56 1.23
N ALA A 67 10.47 15.32 2.54
CA ALA A 67 9.95 14.11 3.16
C ALA A 67 8.45 13.97 2.90
N LYS A 68 8.01 12.73 2.69
CA LYS A 68 6.58 12.39 2.56
C LYS A 68 5.80 12.96 3.74
N ARG A 69 4.74 13.69 3.46
CA ARG A 69 3.89 14.25 4.53
C ARG A 69 2.62 13.43 4.79
N CYS A 70 2.09 12.79 3.75
CA CYS A 70 1.02 11.81 3.88
C CYS A 70 1.64 10.42 4.11
N ALA A 71 0.98 9.59 4.90
CA ALA A 71 1.48 8.24 5.21
C ALA A 71 2.88 8.25 5.86
N ALA A 72 3.25 9.35 6.54
CA ALA A 72 4.56 9.53 7.14
C ALA A 72 4.84 8.45 8.19
N GLN A 73 3.87 8.23 9.08
CA GLN A 73 3.90 7.21 10.13
C GLN A 73 3.56 5.82 9.59
N GLY A 74 4.43 4.85 9.86
CA GLY A 74 4.23 3.46 9.49
C GLY A 74 5.42 2.60 9.87
N ALA A 75 5.35 1.32 9.50
CA ALA A 75 6.44 0.38 9.64
C ALA A 75 6.55 -0.48 8.37
N VAL A 76 7.72 -1.06 8.16
CA VAL A 76 8.07 -1.88 7.00
C VAL A 76 8.61 -3.24 7.41
N CYS A 77 8.26 -4.28 6.66
CA CYS A 77 8.89 -5.60 6.75
C CYS A 77 9.21 -6.16 5.37
N CYS A 78 10.13 -7.13 5.31
CA CYS A 78 10.17 -8.05 4.19
C CYS A 78 8.89 -8.89 4.17
N ALA A 79 8.35 -9.10 2.98
CA ALA A 79 7.13 -9.87 2.79
C ALA A 79 7.17 -10.68 1.50
N ARG A 80 6.34 -11.72 1.46
CA ARG A 80 6.08 -12.54 0.28
C ARG A 80 4.59 -12.80 0.16
N VAL A 81 4.14 -13.32 -0.99
CA VAL A 81 2.77 -13.80 -1.13
C VAL A 81 2.79 -15.32 -1.35
N ALA A 82 1.98 -16.03 -0.58
CA ALA A 82 1.64 -17.43 -0.84
C ALA A 82 0.66 -17.49 -2.02
N TRP A 83 1.20 -17.35 -3.24
CA TRP A 83 0.42 -17.24 -4.47
C TRP A 83 -0.41 -18.50 -4.77
N ARG A 84 -1.53 -18.28 -5.44
CA ARG A 84 -2.38 -19.30 -6.08
C ARG A 84 -2.25 -19.20 -7.58
N ALA A 85 -2.48 -20.32 -8.27
CA ALA A 85 -2.54 -20.32 -9.72
C ALA A 85 -3.63 -19.35 -10.20
N SER A 86 -3.28 -18.41 -11.06
CA SER A 86 -4.22 -17.45 -11.61
C SER A 86 -3.97 -17.27 -13.11
N SER A 87 -4.88 -16.54 -13.76
CA SER A 87 -4.74 -16.22 -15.18
C SER A 87 -3.97 -14.92 -15.45
N TYR A 88 -3.56 -14.21 -14.38
CA TYR A 88 -2.84 -12.95 -14.45
C TYR A 88 -1.34 -13.18 -14.67
N THR A 89 -0.66 -12.19 -15.23
CA THR A 89 0.75 -12.32 -15.67
C THR A 89 1.69 -11.47 -14.82
N GLY A 90 2.98 -11.47 -15.16
CA GLY A 90 4.00 -10.68 -14.48
C GLY A 90 4.15 -11.09 -13.02
N LEU A 91 4.20 -10.11 -12.11
CA LEU A 91 4.32 -10.38 -10.68
C LEU A 91 3.05 -11.00 -10.06
N PHE A 92 1.89 -10.94 -10.72
CA PHE A 92 0.70 -11.68 -10.27
C PHE A 92 0.80 -13.19 -10.52
N ALA A 93 1.64 -13.62 -11.47
CA ALA A 93 1.89 -15.04 -11.68
C ALA A 93 2.74 -15.60 -10.53
N ARG A 94 3.76 -14.83 -10.10
CA ARG A 94 4.57 -15.12 -8.91
C ARG A 94 5.49 -13.94 -8.57
N ALA A 95 5.57 -13.64 -7.29
CA ALA A 95 6.54 -12.70 -6.70
C ALA A 95 6.87 -13.10 -5.25
N ASP A 96 8.10 -13.58 -5.02
CA ASP A 96 8.55 -14.05 -3.71
C ASP A 96 9.34 -12.99 -2.92
N PHE A 97 10.03 -12.06 -3.59
CA PHE A 97 10.86 -11.03 -2.97
C PHE A 97 10.16 -9.67 -2.94
N GLY A 98 9.61 -9.29 -1.78
CA GLY A 98 8.98 -7.98 -1.62
C GLY A 98 9.12 -7.35 -0.24
N LEU A 99 8.67 -6.11 -0.16
CA LEU A 99 8.46 -5.32 1.05
C LEU A 99 6.98 -5.04 1.20
N ALA A 100 6.49 -5.11 2.44
CA ALA A 100 5.20 -4.58 2.82
C ALA A 100 5.42 -3.40 3.77
N ARG A 101 4.79 -2.27 3.46
CA ARG A 101 4.73 -1.11 4.34
C ARG A 101 3.29 -0.86 4.75
N LEU A 102 3.05 -0.87 6.05
CA LEU A 102 1.76 -0.55 6.66
C LEU A 102 1.89 0.83 7.31
N SER A 103 0.94 1.72 7.02
CA SER A 103 1.03 3.13 7.41
C SER A 103 -0.34 3.75 7.65
N SER A 104 -0.37 4.86 8.39
CA SER A 104 -1.56 5.67 8.55
C SER A 104 -1.44 6.96 7.74
N ALA A 105 -2.45 7.31 6.93
CA ALA A 105 -2.43 8.50 6.07
C ALA A 105 -2.14 9.79 6.87
N LEU A 106 -2.71 9.89 8.07
CA LEU A 106 -2.39 10.89 9.10
C LEU A 106 -1.76 10.20 10.31
N PRO A 107 -0.85 10.85 11.05
CA PRO A 107 -0.26 10.27 12.26
C PRO A 107 -1.34 9.81 13.26
N ALA A 108 -1.35 8.51 13.56
CA ALA A 108 -2.14 7.89 14.61
C ALA A 108 -1.52 8.22 15.98
N PRO A 109 -2.29 8.80 16.93
CA PRO A 109 -1.80 9.05 18.27
C PRO A 109 -1.50 7.74 19.02
N CYS A 110 -0.32 7.63 19.65
CA CYS A 110 0.04 6.44 20.43
C CYS A 110 -0.96 6.13 21.56
N GLY A 111 -1.62 7.16 22.09
CA GLY A 111 -2.66 7.02 23.13
C GLY A 111 -4.05 6.62 22.63
N GLY A 112 -4.21 6.21 21.37
CA GLY A 112 -5.49 5.73 20.83
C GLY A 112 -6.55 6.82 20.61
N GLY A 113 -6.16 8.09 20.65
CA GLY A 113 -7.03 9.22 20.32
C GLY A 113 -7.34 9.31 18.82
N ALA A 114 -8.26 10.19 18.46
CA ALA A 114 -8.54 10.46 17.04
C ALA A 114 -7.36 11.19 16.36
N VAL A 115 -7.11 10.88 15.09
CA VAL A 115 -6.10 11.52 14.23
C VAL A 115 -6.40 13.00 13.98
N CYS A 116 -7.67 13.39 14.02
CA CYS A 116 -8.10 14.76 13.79
C CYS A 116 -9.37 15.10 14.61
N PRO A 117 -9.27 15.21 15.95
CA PRO A 117 -10.44 15.30 16.84
C PRO A 117 -11.31 16.55 16.62
N SER A 118 -10.78 17.57 15.95
CA SER A 118 -11.52 18.79 15.59
C SER A 118 -12.24 18.70 14.24
N ALA A 119 -11.99 17.65 13.44
CA ALA A 119 -12.69 17.44 12.18
C ALA A 119 -14.13 16.96 12.40
N PRO A 120 -15.09 17.38 11.57
CA PRO A 120 -16.46 16.90 11.66
C PRO A 120 -16.62 15.47 11.12
N GLY A 121 -17.64 14.78 11.63
CA GLY A 121 -18.06 13.45 11.15
C GLY A 121 -16.99 12.38 11.38
N THR A 122 -16.92 11.41 10.47
CA THR A 122 -16.12 10.20 10.69
C THR A 122 -14.61 10.42 10.68
N LEU A 123 -14.14 11.57 10.18
CA LEU A 123 -12.72 11.96 10.32
C LEU A 123 -12.37 12.39 11.74
N GLY A 124 -13.34 12.97 12.48
CA GLY A 124 -13.20 13.35 13.88
C GLY A 124 -13.08 12.17 14.83
N GLU A 125 -13.59 11.01 14.40
CA GLU A 125 -13.59 9.76 15.17
C GLU A 125 -12.45 8.83 14.76
N ALA A 126 -11.81 9.08 13.62
CA ALA A 126 -10.81 8.19 13.05
C ALA A 126 -9.60 8.07 13.96
N ARG A 127 -9.22 6.85 14.33
CA ARG A 127 -8.01 6.56 15.11
C ARG A 127 -6.82 6.16 14.23
N VAL A 128 -7.12 5.61 13.05
CA VAL A 128 -6.15 5.24 12.03
C VAL A 128 -6.76 5.41 10.64
N ILE A 129 -5.93 5.76 9.66
CA ILE A 129 -6.33 5.81 8.24
C ILE A 129 -5.45 4.80 7.49
N PRO A 130 -5.84 3.52 7.45
CA PRO A 130 -4.93 2.45 7.06
C PRO A 130 -4.58 2.51 5.57
N LEU A 131 -3.28 2.41 5.30
CA LEU A 131 -2.68 2.35 3.97
C LEU A 131 -1.67 1.21 3.93
N VAL A 132 -1.73 0.40 2.88
CA VAL A 132 -0.76 -0.67 2.61
C VAL A 132 -0.07 -0.36 1.29
N ALA A 133 1.25 -0.38 1.29
CA ALA A 133 2.05 -0.30 0.07
C ALA A 133 2.92 -1.55 -0.04
N LEU A 134 2.85 -2.21 -1.19
CA LEU A 134 3.64 -3.38 -1.51
C LEU A 134 4.63 -3.05 -2.61
N LYS A 135 5.86 -3.54 -2.48
CA LYS A 135 6.92 -3.40 -3.48
C LYS A 135 7.54 -4.77 -3.71
N PHE A 136 7.54 -5.24 -4.95
CA PHE A 136 8.15 -6.51 -5.34
C PHE A 136 9.27 -6.29 -6.35
N PHE A 137 10.41 -6.89 -6.08
CA PHE A 137 11.62 -6.72 -6.88
C PHE A 137 11.62 -7.64 -8.09
N ARG A 138 12.22 -7.16 -9.18
CA ARG A 138 12.35 -7.86 -10.46
C ARG A 138 13.83 -7.97 -10.83
N GLY A 139 14.21 -9.03 -11.53
CA GLY A 139 15.55 -9.16 -12.09
C GLY A 139 15.75 -8.16 -13.24
N GLY A 140 16.76 -7.30 -13.17
CA GLY A 140 17.13 -6.38 -14.26
C GLY A 140 16.07 -5.34 -14.66
N ALA A 141 14.98 -5.19 -13.90
CA ALA A 141 13.89 -4.26 -14.17
C ALA A 141 13.46 -3.53 -12.90
N PRO A 142 12.81 -2.34 -12.99
CA PRO A 142 12.28 -1.65 -11.83
C PRO A 142 11.30 -2.48 -11.01
N SER A 143 11.21 -2.22 -9.71
CA SER A 143 10.26 -2.88 -8.82
C SER A 143 8.80 -2.61 -9.22
N GLY A 144 7.94 -3.62 -9.07
CA GLY A 144 6.49 -3.48 -9.22
C GLY A 144 5.88 -3.06 -7.89
N ASN A 145 4.98 -2.08 -7.93
CA ASN A 145 4.38 -1.52 -6.71
C ASN A 145 2.85 -1.67 -6.76
N LEU A 146 2.25 -1.92 -5.60
CA LEU A 146 0.80 -1.89 -5.39
C LEU A 146 0.51 -1.03 -4.18
N LEU A 147 -0.53 -0.20 -4.24
CA LEU A 147 -0.97 0.59 -3.10
C LEU A 147 -2.45 0.36 -2.84
N PHE A 148 -2.80 0.38 -1.57
CA PHE A 148 -4.14 0.10 -1.08
C PHE A 148 -4.47 1.07 0.04
N GLY A 149 -5.74 1.43 0.15
CA GLY A 149 -6.24 2.11 1.33
C GLY A 149 -7.58 1.60 1.76
N GLY A 150 -7.85 1.75 3.05
CA GLY A 150 -9.16 1.49 3.62
C GLY A 150 -10.07 2.70 3.48
N ARG A 151 -10.84 2.97 4.53
CA ARG A 151 -11.75 4.12 4.58
C ARG A 151 -10.98 5.44 4.49
N LYS A 152 -11.30 6.27 3.48
CA LYS A 152 -10.61 7.56 3.23
C LYS A 152 -10.64 8.52 4.42
N THR A 153 -11.71 8.50 5.20
CA THR A 153 -11.84 9.33 6.41
C THR A 153 -11.27 8.66 7.65
N GLY A 154 -10.58 7.53 7.50
CA GLY A 154 -10.17 6.66 8.60
C GLY A 154 -11.31 5.86 9.20
N GLN A 155 -10.95 5.08 10.21
CA GLN A 155 -11.84 4.17 10.94
C GLN A 155 -11.80 4.49 12.45
N PRO A 156 -12.94 4.37 13.16
CA PRO A 156 -13.00 4.64 14.60
C PRO A 156 -12.34 3.53 15.41
N GLU A 157 -12.26 2.31 14.88
CA GLU A 157 -11.53 1.22 15.52
C GLU A 157 -10.03 1.46 15.40
N PRO A 158 -9.27 1.26 16.49
CA PRO A 158 -7.83 1.46 16.43
C PRO A 158 -7.07 0.24 15.86
N ASP A 159 -7.75 -0.91 15.70
CA ASP A 159 -7.26 -2.11 15.03
C ASP A 159 -7.00 -1.83 13.55
N PHE A 160 -5.74 -1.79 13.11
CA PHE A 160 -5.36 -1.57 11.71
C PHE A 160 -5.98 -2.60 10.75
N PHE A 161 -6.20 -3.82 11.23
CA PHE A 161 -6.72 -4.96 10.48
C PHE A 161 -8.25 -5.10 10.61
N ARG A 162 -8.93 -4.05 11.06
CA ARG A 162 -10.38 -4.08 11.26
C ARG A 162 -11.16 -4.32 9.98
N HIS A 163 -10.79 -3.58 8.94
CA HIS A 163 -11.52 -3.48 7.67
C HIS A 163 -10.60 -3.85 6.50
N GLY A 164 -11.20 -4.25 5.38
CA GLY A 164 -10.46 -4.42 4.14
C GLY A 164 -9.80 -3.14 3.61
N LEU A 165 -8.85 -3.31 2.69
CA LEU A 165 -8.28 -2.23 1.88
C LEU A 165 -8.50 -2.50 0.39
N CYS A 166 -8.43 -1.48 -0.45
CA CYS A 166 -8.60 -1.63 -1.89
C CYS A 166 -7.64 -0.72 -2.67
N SER A 167 -7.28 -1.16 -3.89
CA SER A 167 -6.55 -0.32 -4.86
C SER A 167 -7.41 0.84 -5.40
N HIS A 168 -8.72 0.82 -5.13
CA HIS A 168 -9.67 1.89 -5.44
C HIS A 168 -10.20 2.51 -4.15
N TYR A 169 -10.32 3.83 -4.17
CA TYR A 169 -10.96 4.63 -3.13
C TYR A 169 -12.31 5.14 -3.63
N SER A 170 -13.21 5.40 -2.70
CA SER A 170 -14.47 6.03 -3.02
C SER A 170 -14.27 7.52 -3.28
N GLU A 171 -14.79 8.00 -4.40
CA GLU A 171 -14.91 9.44 -4.65
C GLU A 171 -16.02 10.08 -3.77
N ARG A 172 -16.85 9.27 -3.10
CA ARG A 172 -17.71 9.77 -2.01
C ARG A 172 -16.85 10.42 -0.95
N ALA A 173 -17.11 11.70 -0.75
CA ALA A 173 -16.32 12.54 0.10
C ALA A 173 -17.23 13.49 0.85
N SER A 174 -16.91 13.74 2.12
CA SER A 174 -17.43 14.91 2.80
C SER A 174 -17.08 16.16 1.99
N TRP A 175 -17.88 17.21 2.12
CA TRP A 175 -17.64 18.49 1.44
C TRP A 175 -16.22 19.01 1.70
N ALA A 176 -15.66 18.76 2.89
CA ALA A 176 -14.30 19.13 3.27
C ALA A 176 -13.21 18.45 2.43
N MET A 177 -13.46 17.24 1.90
CA MET A 177 -12.49 16.47 1.10
C MET A 177 -12.67 16.67 -0.42
N ARG A 178 -13.74 17.36 -0.87
CA ARG A 178 -13.99 17.61 -2.29
C ARG A 178 -12.88 18.42 -2.98
N PRO A 179 -12.33 19.50 -2.38
CA PRO A 179 -11.25 20.26 -3.01
C PRO A 179 -10.01 19.41 -3.31
N MET A 180 -9.68 18.46 -2.42
CA MET A 180 -8.56 17.55 -2.63
C MET A 180 -8.79 16.61 -3.82
N ILE A 181 -9.99 16.02 -3.93
CA ILE A 181 -10.33 15.18 -5.10
C ILE A 181 -10.26 16.01 -6.38
N GLU A 182 -10.80 17.23 -6.36
CA GLU A 182 -10.79 18.10 -7.53
C GLU A 182 -9.37 18.54 -7.91
N ALA A 183 -8.49 18.76 -6.94
CA ALA A 183 -7.07 18.98 -7.20
C ALA A 183 -6.42 17.78 -7.89
N PHE A 184 -6.71 16.54 -7.45
CA PHE A 184 -6.23 15.34 -8.13
C PHE A 184 -6.83 15.17 -9.54
N ARG A 185 -8.08 15.60 -9.76
CA ARG A 185 -8.73 15.55 -11.08
C ARG A 185 -8.03 16.39 -12.14
N ARG A 186 -7.25 17.40 -11.73
CA ARG A 186 -6.41 18.17 -12.65
C ARG A 186 -5.28 17.34 -13.28
N HIS A 187 -4.92 16.22 -12.65
CA HIS A 187 -3.84 15.34 -13.11
C HIS A 187 -4.35 14.03 -13.74
N THR A 188 -5.54 13.58 -13.35
CA THR A 188 -6.12 12.31 -13.82
C THR A 188 -7.66 12.35 -13.72
N PRO A 189 -8.41 11.89 -14.75
CA PRO A 189 -9.86 11.63 -14.62
C PRO A 189 -10.25 10.56 -13.59
N TYR A 190 -9.31 9.79 -13.04
CA TYR A 190 -9.56 8.69 -12.09
C TYR A 190 -8.74 8.87 -10.79
N PRO A 191 -8.92 10.00 -10.06
CA PRO A 191 -8.06 10.41 -8.94
C PRO A 191 -8.03 9.42 -7.76
N CYS A 192 -9.01 8.54 -7.68
CA CYS A 192 -9.19 7.57 -6.60
C CYS A 192 -8.98 6.12 -7.06
N GLN A 193 -8.45 5.88 -8.26
CA GLN A 193 -8.19 4.54 -8.77
C GLN A 193 -6.72 4.39 -9.17
N LEU A 194 -6.12 3.25 -8.83
CA LEU A 194 -4.75 2.94 -9.19
C LEU A 194 -4.70 1.93 -10.34
N GLY A 195 -3.74 2.16 -11.24
CA GLY A 195 -3.37 1.21 -12.29
C GLY A 195 -2.72 -0.04 -11.71
N LEU A 196 -2.86 -1.17 -12.41
CA LEU A 196 -2.34 -2.49 -12.01
C LEU A 196 -1.54 -3.16 -13.13
N SER A 197 -1.56 -2.62 -14.34
CA SER A 197 -0.93 -3.21 -15.51
C SER A 197 0.60 -3.27 -15.46
N ASP A 198 1.30 -2.34 -14.80
CA ASP A 198 2.76 -2.42 -14.62
C ASP A 198 3.12 -3.67 -13.82
N PHE A 199 2.37 -3.95 -12.76
CA PHE A 199 2.59 -5.13 -11.92
C PHE A 199 2.48 -6.43 -12.73
N ALA A 200 1.60 -6.44 -13.74
CA ALA A 200 1.40 -7.58 -14.63
C ALA A 200 2.33 -7.62 -15.86
N ALA A 201 3.07 -6.56 -16.15
CA ALA A 201 3.82 -6.40 -17.39
C ALA A 201 5.17 -7.12 -17.38
N VAL A 202 5.78 -7.30 -16.20
CA VAL A 202 7.11 -7.91 -16.07
C VAL A 202 7.11 -8.87 -14.88
N GLY A 203 7.60 -10.09 -15.10
CA GLY A 203 7.77 -11.12 -14.08
C GLY A 203 8.87 -10.78 -13.07
N GLN A 204 8.95 -11.55 -11.99
CA GLN A 204 10.03 -11.41 -11.01
C GLN A 204 11.41 -11.73 -11.61
N ASP A 205 11.46 -12.54 -12.66
CA ASP A 205 12.66 -12.85 -13.44
C ASP A 205 13.02 -11.76 -14.46
N GLY A 206 12.29 -10.64 -14.51
CA GLY A 206 12.51 -9.59 -15.50
C GLY A 206 11.93 -9.89 -16.88
N SER A 207 11.30 -11.06 -17.09
CA SER A 207 10.71 -11.41 -18.37
C SER A 207 9.45 -10.57 -18.64
N PRO A 208 9.28 -10.01 -19.86
CA PRO A 208 8.09 -9.26 -20.21
C PRO A 208 6.90 -10.21 -20.46
N ALA A 209 5.75 -9.88 -19.90
CA ALA A 209 4.47 -10.54 -20.20
C ALA A 209 3.73 -9.80 -21.31
N ARG A 210 3.46 -10.47 -22.44
CA ARG A 210 2.78 -9.87 -23.60
C ARG A 210 1.68 -10.80 -24.13
N PRO A 211 0.40 -10.36 -24.16
CA PRO A 211 -0.12 -9.16 -23.52
C PRO A 211 -0.17 -9.29 -21.98
N PRO A 212 -0.04 -8.19 -21.22
CA PRO A 212 -0.21 -8.23 -19.77
C PRO A 212 -1.67 -8.53 -19.41
N ARG A 213 -1.88 -9.46 -18.47
CA ARG A 213 -3.20 -9.76 -17.89
C ARG A 213 -3.21 -9.33 -16.43
N PHE A 214 -4.09 -8.40 -16.10
CA PHE A 214 -4.23 -7.81 -14.77
C PHE A 214 -5.72 -7.67 -14.40
N PRO A 215 -6.05 -7.64 -13.09
CA PRO A 215 -7.42 -7.38 -12.65
C PRO A 215 -7.77 -5.88 -12.73
N TRP A 216 -9.06 -5.57 -12.65
CA TRP A 216 -9.53 -4.17 -12.65
C TRP A 216 -9.31 -3.50 -11.29
N ALA A 217 -9.51 -4.25 -10.21
CA ALA A 217 -9.27 -3.81 -8.83
C ALA A 217 -8.71 -4.97 -8.01
N LEU A 218 -7.96 -4.63 -6.96
CA LEU A 218 -7.55 -5.55 -5.92
C LEU A 218 -8.16 -5.14 -4.59
N ALA A 219 -8.53 -6.13 -3.78
CA ALA A 219 -8.92 -5.95 -2.39
C ALA A 219 -7.98 -6.75 -1.48
N LEU A 220 -7.64 -6.18 -0.32
CA LEU A 220 -6.95 -6.85 0.76
C LEU A 220 -7.95 -7.15 1.85
N ARG A 221 -8.12 -8.43 2.17
CA ARG A 221 -8.95 -8.87 3.30
C ARG A 221 -8.05 -9.28 4.47
N PRO A 222 -8.19 -8.70 5.66
CA PRO A 222 -7.33 -9.03 6.79
C PRO A 222 -7.44 -10.50 7.20
N CYS A 223 -6.31 -11.14 7.48
CA CYS A 223 -6.23 -12.51 8.01
C CYS A 223 -6.08 -12.57 9.54
N LEU A 224 -5.86 -11.42 10.17
CA LEU A 224 -5.71 -11.28 11.62
C LEU A 224 -6.51 -10.09 12.15
N ARG A 225 -6.46 -9.90 13.46
CA ARG A 225 -6.97 -8.75 14.20
C ARG A 225 -5.85 -8.21 15.07
N GLY A 226 -5.77 -6.89 15.21
CA GLY A 226 -4.89 -6.23 16.17
C GLY A 226 -5.57 -6.02 17.52
N ASP A 227 -4.78 -5.73 18.54
CA ASP A 227 -5.25 -5.42 19.89
C ASP A 227 -5.60 -3.93 20.06
N GLY A 228 -5.38 -3.13 19.01
CA GLY A 228 -5.91 -1.78 18.90
C GLY A 228 -4.87 -0.68 19.08
N HIS A 229 -3.59 -0.95 18.82
CA HIS A 229 -2.55 0.06 18.84
C HIS A 229 -1.67 -0.11 17.60
N PHE A 230 -2.07 0.52 16.49
CA PHE A 230 -1.46 0.35 15.15
C PHE A 230 0.04 -0.01 15.13
N LEU A 231 0.93 0.86 15.63
CA LEU A 231 2.39 0.60 15.57
C LEU A 231 2.85 -0.49 16.55
N GLU A 232 2.23 -0.58 17.72
CA GLU A 232 2.53 -1.60 18.72
C GLU A 232 2.10 -2.99 18.22
N ASP A 233 0.91 -3.07 17.64
CA ASP A 233 0.39 -4.25 16.97
C ASP A 233 1.37 -4.70 15.88
N LEU A 234 1.84 -3.80 15.01
CA LEU A 234 2.81 -4.14 13.97
C LEU A 234 4.15 -4.62 14.53
N ALA A 235 4.68 -3.94 15.55
CA ALA A 235 5.95 -4.30 16.18
C ALA A 235 5.90 -5.68 16.85
N ALA A 236 4.72 -6.10 17.32
CA ALA A 236 4.49 -7.40 17.93
C ALA A 236 4.35 -8.55 16.91
N LEU A 237 4.11 -8.27 15.63
CA LEU A 237 3.91 -9.33 14.63
C LEU A 237 5.21 -10.09 14.33
N PRO A 238 5.25 -11.42 14.56
CA PRO A 238 6.40 -12.22 14.18
C PRO A 238 6.49 -12.39 12.65
N ALA A 239 7.66 -12.80 12.18
CA ALA A 239 7.81 -13.33 10.82
C ALA A 239 6.90 -14.57 10.63
N GLY A 240 6.40 -14.77 9.41
CA GLY A 240 5.48 -15.86 9.07
C GLY A 240 4.01 -15.55 9.32
N THR A 241 3.68 -14.33 9.74
CA THR A 241 2.30 -13.89 9.97
C THR A 241 1.59 -13.64 8.64
N ALA A 242 0.44 -14.29 8.43
CA ALA A 242 -0.46 -13.97 7.32
C ALA A 242 -1.17 -12.64 7.62
N LEU A 243 -0.95 -11.64 6.77
CA LEU A 243 -1.51 -10.30 6.95
C LEU A 243 -2.86 -10.13 6.25
N PHE A 244 -2.88 -10.42 4.94
CA PHE A 244 -4.03 -10.17 4.08
C PHE A 244 -4.16 -11.24 3.01
N ASP A 245 -5.39 -11.64 2.71
CA ASP A 245 -5.73 -12.27 1.45
C ASP A 245 -5.83 -11.20 0.35
N ILE A 246 -5.16 -11.45 -0.77
CA ILE A 246 -5.15 -10.59 -1.96
C ILE A 246 -6.21 -11.13 -2.92
N LEU A 247 -7.27 -10.35 -3.11
CA LEU A 247 -8.45 -10.71 -3.90
C LEU A 247 -8.52 -9.85 -5.16
N ALA A 248 -8.86 -10.45 -6.29
CA ALA A 248 -8.94 -9.79 -7.59
C ALA A 248 -10.39 -9.65 -8.08
N CYS A 249 -10.73 -8.44 -8.53
CA CYS A 249 -11.94 -8.19 -9.32
C CYS A 249 -11.55 -8.08 -10.80
N PRO A 250 -12.02 -9.00 -11.67
CA PRO A 250 -11.49 -9.13 -13.03
C PRO A 250 -11.94 -8.02 -14.00
N SER A 251 -13.05 -7.33 -13.72
CA SER A 251 -13.57 -6.28 -14.61
C SER A 251 -14.53 -5.32 -13.88
N PRO A 252 -14.86 -4.15 -14.47
CA PRO A 252 -15.91 -3.27 -13.96
C PRO A 252 -17.28 -3.99 -13.87
N GLY A 253 -17.65 -4.75 -14.90
CA GLY A 253 -18.91 -5.50 -14.93
C GLY A 253 -19.02 -6.52 -13.78
N ALA A 254 -17.93 -7.22 -13.47
CA ALA A 254 -17.87 -8.13 -12.33
C ALA A 254 -18.03 -7.37 -11.00
N ALA A 255 -17.44 -6.19 -10.86
CA ALA A 255 -17.63 -5.34 -9.69
C ALA A 255 -19.09 -4.90 -9.53
N ALA A 256 -19.73 -4.45 -10.61
CA ALA A 256 -21.12 -4.01 -10.60
C ALA A 256 -22.09 -5.16 -10.25
N ALA A 257 -21.80 -6.37 -10.73
CA ALA A 257 -22.56 -7.57 -10.41
C ALA A 257 -22.26 -8.13 -9.00
N ARG A 258 -21.31 -7.55 -8.26
CA ARG A 258 -20.79 -8.09 -6.99
C ARG A 258 -20.41 -9.57 -7.11
N ALA A 259 -19.76 -9.92 -8.22
CA ALA A 259 -19.26 -11.26 -8.43
C ALA A 259 -18.24 -11.65 -7.35
N GLU A 260 -18.08 -12.95 -7.14
CA GLU A 260 -17.05 -13.47 -6.25
C GLU A 260 -15.65 -13.03 -6.71
N LEU A 261 -14.82 -12.67 -5.74
CA LEU A 261 -13.45 -12.23 -5.99
C LEU A 261 -12.51 -13.43 -6.06
N GLU A 262 -11.58 -13.41 -7.02
CA GLU A 262 -10.58 -14.46 -7.18
C GLU A 262 -9.46 -14.30 -6.13
N LEU A 263 -9.19 -15.33 -5.32
CA LEU A 263 -8.07 -15.32 -4.40
C LEU A 263 -6.75 -15.53 -5.16
N LEU A 264 -5.92 -14.48 -5.20
CA LEU A 264 -4.58 -14.54 -5.79
C LEU A 264 -3.54 -15.13 -4.85
N GLY A 265 -3.72 -14.97 -3.55
CA GLY A 265 -2.78 -15.47 -2.54
C GLY A 265 -2.89 -14.73 -1.22
N THR A 266 -2.03 -15.10 -0.29
CA THR A 266 -2.00 -14.50 1.06
C THR A 266 -0.67 -13.81 1.28
N LEU A 267 -0.68 -12.53 1.64
CA LEU A 267 0.51 -11.76 2.03
C LEU A 267 1.02 -12.26 3.38
N VAL A 268 2.29 -12.62 3.46
CA VAL A 268 2.93 -13.18 4.66
C VAL A 268 4.20 -12.39 5.00
N THR A 269 4.37 -12.04 6.27
CA THR A 269 5.61 -11.40 6.76
C THR A 269 6.77 -12.38 6.66
N CYS A 270 7.94 -11.86 6.29
CA CYS A 270 9.19 -12.61 6.22
C CYS A 270 10.19 -12.18 7.29
N THR A 271 10.02 -10.97 7.82
CA THR A 271 10.72 -10.42 8.98
C THR A 271 9.71 -9.76 9.90
N PRO A 272 10.06 -9.46 11.16
CA PRO A 272 9.31 -8.49 11.96
C PRO A 272 9.25 -7.13 11.25
N PHE A 273 8.25 -6.33 11.63
CA PHE A 273 8.19 -4.93 11.22
C PHE A 273 9.26 -4.09 11.94
N ILE A 274 9.82 -3.13 11.22
CA ILE A 274 10.70 -2.09 11.77
C ILE A 274 10.17 -0.71 11.38
N GLU A 275 10.48 0.28 12.20
CA GLU A 275 10.39 1.68 11.82
C GLU A 275 11.76 2.16 11.36
N SER A 276 11.83 2.92 10.26
CA SER A 276 13.08 3.45 9.74
C SER A 276 12.96 4.91 9.33
N ALA A 277 13.95 5.73 9.67
CA ALA A 277 14.03 7.12 9.22
C ALA A 277 14.10 7.23 7.69
N LEU A 278 14.62 6.20 7.02
CA LEU A 278 14.70 6.13 5.57
C LEU A 278 13.34 5.88 4.90
N GLU A 279 12.32 5.44 5.65
CA GLU A 279 10.96 5.29 5.12
C GLU A 279 10.43 6.59 4.51
N ARG A 280 10.85 7.75 5.01
CA ARG A 280 10.46 9.06 4.46
C ARG A 280 10.86 9.25 3.00
N ARG A 281 11.85 8.49 2.54
CA ARG A 281 12.34 8.44 1.17
C ARG A 281 11.96 7.16 0.44
N LEU A 282 11.54 6.10 1.13
CA LEU A 282 11.11 4.86 0.47
C LEU A 282 9.92 5.14 -0.46
N ARG A 283 10.10 4.81 -1.74
CA ARG A 283 9.20 5.20 -2.81
C ARG A 283 8.35 4.03 -3.28
N PHE A 284 7.03 4.25 -3.35
CA PHE A 284 6.07 3.32 -3.98
C PHE A 284 5.44 4.03 -5.17
N ARG A 285 5.78 3.60 -6.38
CA ARG A 285 5.30 4.24 -7.61
C ARG A 285 3.80 4.05 -7.74
N HIS A 286 3.05 5.14 -7.90
CA HIS A 286 1.65 5.07 -8.27
C HIS A 286 1.56 4.82 -9.78
N GLN A 287 0.69 3.91 -10.20
CA GLN A 287 0.38 3.77 -11.62
C GLN A 287 -0.92 4.51 -11.93
N ARG A 288 -0.91 5.26 -13.04
CA ARG A 288 -2.10 5.94 -13.56
C ARG A 288 -3.13 4.92 -14.04
N LYS A 289 -4.41 5.12 -13.73
CA LYS A 289 -5.47 4.19 -14.16
C LYS A 289 -5.71 4.22 -15.68
N GLU A 290 -5.36 5.32 -16.32
CA GLU A 290 -5.43 5.51 -17.77
C GLU A 290 -4.57 4.50 -18.52
N GLU A 291 -3.43 4.09 -17.95
CA GLU A 291 -2.55 3.08 -18.53
C GLU A 291 -3.27 1.71 -18.62
N ASP A 292 -4.05 1.36 -17.59
CA ASP A 292 -4.89 0.18 -17.60
C ASP A 292 -5.97 0.27 -18.68
N TYR A 293 -6.63 1.42 -18.80
CA TYR A 293 -7.70 1.63 -19.80
C TYR A 293 -7.18 1.74 -21.23
N ALA A 294 -5.92 2.11 -21.44
CA ALA A 294 -5.28 2.03 -22.76
C ALA A 294 -5.11 0.57 -23.21
N LEU A 295 -4.82 -0.34 -22.27
CA LEU A 295 -4.69 -1.78 -22.52
C LEU A 295 -6.05 -2.51 -22.52
N ARG A 296 -7.04 -1.97 -21.80
CA ARG A 296 -8.41 -2.49 -21.67
C ARG A 296 -9.45 -1.41 -22.01
N PRO A 297 -9.56 -1.02 -23.29
CA PRO A 297 -10.53 0.00 -23.70
C PRO A 297 -11.98 -0.46 -23.44
N ASP A 298 -12.24 -1.77 -23.46
CA ASP A 298 -13.52 -2.37 -23.10
C ASP A 298 -13.95 -2.04 -21.68
N TRP A 299 -13.01 -1.96 -20.72
CA TRP A 299 -13.32 -1.56 -19.36
C TRP A 299 -13.79 -0.12 -19.27
N ARG A 300 -13.16 0.79 -20.03
CA ARG A 300 -13.55 2.19 -20.05
C ARG A 300 -14.98 2.37 -20.54
N VAL A 301 -15.40 1.59 -21.54
CA VAL A 301 -16.77 1.59 -22.07
C VAL A 301 -17.77 1.05 -21.03
N ALA A 302 -17.36 0.07 -20.23
CA ALA A 302 -18.20 -0.51 -19.18
C ALA A 302 -18.35 0.36 -17.92
N LEU A 303 -17.58 1.45 -17.79
CA LEU A 303 -17.66 2.33 -16.62
C LEU A 303 -19.01 3.07 -16.57
N THR A 304 -19.57 3.10 -15.37
CA THR A 304 -20.74 3.89 -14.99
C THR A 304 -20.37 4.82 -13.82
N PRO A 305 -21.15 5.87 -13.52
CA PRO A 305 -20.88 6.76 -12.39
C PRO A 305 -20.70 6.01 -11.04
N ALA A 306 -21.38 4.88 -10.85
CA ALA A 306 -21.29 4.09 -9.63
C ALA A 306 -19.88 3.52 -9.38
N HIS A 307 -19.11 3.24 -10.43
CA HIS A 307 -17.76 2.67 -10.31
C HIS A 307 -16.76 3.62 -9.63
N ARG A 308 -17.05 4.92 -9.56
CA ARG A 308 -16.25 5.89 -8.79
C ARG A 308 -16.33 5.66 -7.28
N ASP A 309 -17.34 4.91 -6.84
CA ASP A 309 -17.61 4.68 -5.43
C ASP A 309 -17.30 3.24 -5.00
N TYR A 310 -16.87 2.37 -5.91
CA TYR A 310 -16.48 0.99 -5.60
C TYR A 310 -15.10 1.00 -4.93
N ALA A 311 -15.10 0.86 -3.61
CA ALA A 311 -13.90 0.87 -2.77
C ALA A 311 -13.90 -0.35 -1.83
N TRP A 312 -13.11 -0.27 -0.75
CA TRP A 312 -12.95 -1.36 0.22
C TRP A 312 -14.28 -1.94 0.72
N ASP A 313 -15.28 -1.11 1.04
CA ASP A 313 -16.58 -1.53 1.58
C ASP A 313 -17.43 -2.27 0.54
N HIS A 314 -17.34 -1.87 -0.73
CA HIS A 314 -17.99 -2.58 -1.83
C HIS A 314 -17.42 -3.99 -2.01
N PHE A 315 -16.09 -4.12 -1.98
CA PHE A 315 -15.42 -5.42 -2.19
C PHE A 315 -15.41 -6.30 -0.95
N GLU A 316 -15.49 -5.73 0.24
CA GLU A 316 -15.64 -6.50 1.49
C GLU A 316 -16.97 -7.26 1.52
N ALA A 317 -18.02 -6.69 0.92
CA ALA A 317 -19.32 -7.34 0.76
C ALA A 317 -19.35 -8.43 -0.32
N CYS A 318 -18.30 -8.56 -1.14
CA CYS A 318 -18.24 -9.61 -2.16
C CYS A 318 -17.78 -10.95 -1.56
N GLY A 319 -18.33 -12.05 -2.08
CA GLY A 319 -17.83 -13.40 -1.80
C GLY A 319 -16.42 -13.62 -2.34
N THR A 320 -15.82 -14.75 -2.00
CA THR A 320 -14.53 -15.19 -2.55
C THR A 320 -14.73 -16.50 -3.28
N ALA A 321 -14.28 -16.52 -4.53
CA ALA A 321 -14.35 -17.70 -5.37
C ALA A 321 -13.47 -18.80 -4.77
N PRO A 322 -13.76 -20.08 -5.04
CA PRO A 322 -12.92 -21.18 -4.60
C PRO A 322 -11.45 -20.96 -4.95
N ALA A 323 -10.57 -21.11 -3.97
CA ALA A 323 -9.15 -20.89 -4.15
C ALA A 323 -8.57 -21.87 -5.16
N ALA A 324 -7.80 -21.35 -6.13
CA ALA A 324 -7.01 -22.18 -7.02
C ALA A 324 -5.88 -22.90 -6.27
N ALA A 325 -5.19 -23.81 -6.98
CA ALA A 325 -4.06 -24.55 -6.42
C ALA A 325 -2.98 -23.59 -5.90
N ALA A 326 -2.44 -23.91 -4.71
CA ALA A 326 -1.29 -23.18 -4.18
C ALA A 326 -0.07 -23.36 -5.09
N LEU A 327 0.64 -22.27 -5.37
CA LEU A 327 1.92 -22.31 -6.06
C LEU A 327 3.05 -22.61 -5.07
N PRO A 328 4.12 -23.29 -5.52
CA PRO A 328 5.33 -23.43 -4.71
C PRO A 328 5.86 -22.05 -4.33
N CYS A 329 6.17 -21.87 -3.06
CA CYS A 329 6.77 -20.63 -2.56
C CYS A 329 8.25 -20.85 -2.30
N THR A 330 9.08 -19.87 -2.69
CA THR A 330 10.49 -19.90 -2.34
C THR A 330 10.62 -19.85 -0.82
N ALA A 331 11.39 -20.78 -0.26
CA ALA A 331 11.70 -20.77 1.16
C ALA A 331 12.43 -19.47 1.49
N TRP A 332 11.89 -18.71 2.44
CA TRP A 332 12.54 -17.49 2.89
C TRP A 332 13.87 -17.84 3.57
N ARG A 333 14.93 -17.14 3.16
CA ARG A 333 16.23 -17.19 3.82
C ARG A 333 16.55 -15.79 4.28
N ASP A 334 16.73 -15.63 5.58
CA ASP A 334 17.18 -14.37 6.13
C ASP A 334 18.68 -14.25 5.89
N ASP A 335 19.03 -13.73 4.72
CA ASP A 335 20.41 -13.49 4.28
C ASP A 335 20.94 -12.15 4.85
N THR A 336 20.21 -11.49 5.75
CA THR A 336 20.62 -10.22 6.36
C THR A 336 21.90 -10.43 7.18
N PRO A 337 23.00 -9.71 6.88
CA PRO A 337 24.24 -9.83 7.63
C PRO A 337 23.99 -9.61 9.13
N ARG A 338 24.56 -10.49 9.97
CA ARG A 338 24.40 -10.39 11.43
C ARG A 338 24.80 -9.01 11.98
N ALA A 339 25.79 -8.36 11.37
CA ALA A 339 26.23 -7.01 11.73
C ALA A 339 25.14 -5.93 11.52
N ALA A 340 24.22 -6.13 10.57
CA ALA A 340 23.11 -5.21 10.32
C ALA A 340 21.93 -5.42 11.29
N ARG A 341 21.90 -6.55 12.02
CA ARG A 341 20.86 -6.85 13.02
C ARG A 341 21.16 -6.23 14.37
N GLY A 342 21.84 -5.07 14.40
CA GLY A 342 22.37 -4.44 15.62
C GLY A 342 21.48 -4.74 16.82
N GLU A 343 22.03 -5.38 17.85
CA GLU A 343 21.27 -5.81 19.03
C GLU A 343 20.62 -4.56 19.62
N ALA A 344 19.38 -4.31 19.23
CA ALA A 344 18.69 -3.08 19.53
C ALA A 344 18.37 -3.10 21.02
N GLY A 345 19.21 -2.40 21.80
CA GLY A 345 18.88 -2.06 23.18
C GLY A 345 17.47 -1.45 23.19
N ALA A 346 16.63 -1.92 24.10
CA ALA A 346 15.22 -1.54 24.19
C ALA A 346 15.05 -0.01 24.04
N CYS A 347 14.14 0.41 23.15
CA CYS A 347 13.82 1.82 22.99
C CYS A 347 13.36 2.39 24.34
N PRO A 348 13.97 3.48 24.85
CA PRO A 348 13.47 4.13 26.04
C PRO A 348 12.06 4.66 25.78
N ALA A 349 11.13 4.39 26.70
CA ALA A 349 9.78 4.91 26.65
C ALA A 349 9.83 6.44 26.51
N THR A 350 9.22 6.97 25.45
CA THR A 350 9.20 8.42 25.22
C THR A 350 8.27 9.06 26.26
N PRO A 351 8.71 10.10 27.00
CA PRO A 351 7.82 10.78 27.94
C PRO A 351 6.63 11.39 27.20
N ALA A 352 5.44 11.25 27.80
CA ALA A 352 4.23 11.88 27.29
C ALA A 352 4.47 13.40 27.10
N PRO A 353 4.08 13.99 25.96
CA PRO A 353 4.25 15.42 25.77
C PRO A 353 3.45 16.19 26.83
N PRO A 354 3.95 17.34 27.33
CA PRO A 354 3.16 18.19 28.21
C PRO A 354 1.87 18.58 27.48
N GLY A 355 0.73 18.45 28.18
CA GLY A 355 -0.60 18.75 27.66
C GLY A 355 -0.72 20.23 27.28
N GLY A 356 -0.27 20.58 26.08
CA GLY A 356 -0.42 21.90 25.50
C GLY A 356 -1.85 22.06 24.98
N LEU A 357 -2.55 23.07 25.48
CA LEU A 357 -3.80 23.57 24.90
C LEU A 357 -3.55 23.96 23.44
N TRP A 358 -3.92 23.08 22.51
CA TRP A 358 -4.00 23.43 21.09
C TRP A 358 -5.07 24.50 20.91
N PRO A 359 -4.73 25.68 20.37
CA PRO A 359 -5.72 26.71 20.21
C PRO A 359 -6.61 26.35 19.01
N ARG A 360 -7.93 26.37 19.25
CA ARG A 360 -9.01 26.17 18.27
C ARG A 360 -8.87 27.02 16.98
N THR A 361 -7.99 28.01 16.98
CA THR A 361 -7.68 28.89 15.84
C THR A 361 -6.96 28.19 14.68
N LEU A 362 -6.24 27.07 14.88
CA LEU A 362 -5.53 26.41 13.77
C LEU A 362 -6.47 25.65 12.82
N ALA A 363 -7.56 25.08 13.35
CA ALA A 363 -8.58 24.42 12.53
C ALA A 363 -9.35 25.43 11.65
N LEU A 364 -9.57 26.64 12.17
CA LEU A 364 -10.16 27.75 11.40
C LEU A 364 -9.19 28.24 10.31
N LEU A 365 -7.89 28.30 10.59
CA LEU A 365 -6.86 28.65 9.61
C LEU A 365 -6.70 27.59 8.51
N LEU A 366 -6.79 26.30 8.82
CA LEU A 366 -6.79 25.23 7.82
C LEU A 366 -8.05 25.27 6.94
N LEU A 367 -9.22 25.60 7.53
CA LEU A 367 -10.44 25.85 6.78
C LEU A 367 -10.32 27.10 5.89
N LEU A 368 -9.71 28.17 6.38
CA LEU A 368 -9.51 29.43 5.64
C LEU A 368 -8.46 29.30 4.52
N VAL A 369 -7.40 28.51 4.72
CA VAL A 369 -6.41 28.21 3.67
C VAL A 369 -7.04 27.33 2.58
N LEU A 370 -7.90 26.39 2.94
CA LEU A 370 -8.69 25.62 1.98
C LEU A 370 -9.72 26.49 1.25
N LEU A 371 -10.37 27.44 1.92
CA LEU A 371 -11.31 28.39 1.30
C LEU A 371 -10.60 29.39 0.37
N ARG A 372 -9.38 29.83 0.69
CA ARG A 372 -8.60 30.76 -0.15
C ARG A 372 -8.11 30.14 -1.45
N TRP A 373 -8.09 28.82 -1.56
CA TRP A 373 -7.74 28.08 -2.78
C TRP A 373 -8.93 27.69 -3.67
N VAL A 374 -10.15 27.71 -3.13
CA VAL A 374 -11.38 27.36 -3.87
C VAL A 374 -11.97 28.57 -4.62
N TRP A 375 -11.50 29.78 -4.33
CA TRP A 375 -11.94 31.01 -5.01
C TRP A 375 -10.75 31.77 -5.60
N PRO A 376 -10.24 31.41 -6.79
CA PRO A 376 -9.41 32.35 -7.53
C PRO A 376 -10.31 33.52 -7.91
N TRP A 377 -9.94 34.72 -7.45
CA TRP A 377 -10.52 35.97 -7.94
C TRP A 377 -10.58 35.93 -9.46
N SER A 378 -11.80 35.92 -9.99
CA SER A 378 -12.08 36.39 -11.35
C SER A 378 -11.92 37.90 -11.32
N GLY A 379 -10.70 38.34 -11.64
CA GLY A 379 -10.37 39.68 -12.11
C GLY A 379 -9.66 39.52 -13.45
#